data_AF-A0A2H2ZF98-F1
#
_entry.id   AF-A0A2H2ZF98-F1
#
_cell.length_a   1.000
_cell.length_b   1.000
_cell.length_c   1.000
_cell.angle_alpha   90.00
_cell.angle_beta   90.00
_cell.angle_gamma   90.00
#
_symmetry.space_group_name_H-M   'P 1'
#
loop_
_entity.id
_entity.type
_entity.pdbx_description
1 polymer ?
#
loop_
_entity_poly.entity_id
_entity_poly.type
_entity_poly.pdbx_seq_one_letter_code
_entity_poly.pdbx_strand_id
1 'polypeptide(L)'
;MASSSPATLRSLYRSLLRELPPRPILSSPRTPLHHRIRSSFVAVDSPSSSSAPAPASVSTSASTSTSPPADQHQVALGHQLVAYLRAQRMYVTLIERYNPGMDMDQAERIRLTARRVGMDLPSLGKNGAQ
;
A
#
# COMPACT_ATOMS: atom_id res chain seq x y z
N MET A 1 -22.58 5.19 -5.03
CA MET A 1 -21.79 6.33 -5.56
C MET A 1 -20.95 6.87 -4.42
N ALA A 2 -19.62 6.81 -4.53
CA ALA A 2 -18.74 7.25 -3.45
C ALA A 2 -18.76 8.78 -3.38
N SER A 3 -19.38 9.33 -2.33
CA SER A 3 -19.43 10.77 -2.10
C SER A 3 -18.22 11.22 -1.29
N SER A 4 -17.71 12.41 -1.62
CA SER A 4 -16.68 13.10 -0.84
C SER A 4 -17.32 13.64 0.45
N SER A 5 -17.52 12.76 1.42
CA SER A 5 -17.89 13.11 2.79
C SER A 5 -16.65 13.09 3.66
N PRO A 6 -16.52 13.98 4.66
CA PRO A 6 -15.36 13.98 5.57
C PRO A 6 -15.25 12.65 6.35
N ALA A 7 -16.35 11.91 6.55
CA ALA A 7 -16.31 10.56 7.10
C ALA A 7 -15.68 9.55 6.13
N THR A 8 -16.03 9.63 4.84
CA THR A 8 -15.47 8.80 3.76
C THR A 8 -13.98 9.04 3.58
N LEU A 9 -13.54 10.31 3.58
CA LEU A 9 -12.11 10.64 3.46
C LEU A 9 -11.30 10.10 4.64
N ARG A 10 -11.84 10.19 5.86
CA ARG A 10 -11.19 9.62 7.06
C ARG A 10 -11.12 8.09 7.02
N SER A 11 -12.17 7.41 6.55
CA SER A 11 -12.16 5.95 6.45
C SER A 11 -11.21 5.46 5.36
N LEU A 12 -11.15 6.15 4.22
CA LEU A 12 -10.21 5.90 3.11
C LEU A 12 -8.76 6.13 3.54
N TYR A 13 -8.47 7.24 4.22
CA TYR A 13 -7.14 7.49 4.79
C TYR A 13 -6.72 6.35 5.74
N ARG A 14 -7.62 5.89 6.62
CA ARG A 14 -7.32 4.78 7.55
C ARG A 14 -7.13 3.45 6.83
N SER A 15 -7.89 3.17 5.77
CA SER A 15 -7.69 1.94 4.99
C SER A 15 -6.34 1.95 4.29
N LEU A 16 -5.95 3.06 3.66
CA LEU A 16 -4.61 3.22 3.06
C LEU A 16 -3.49 3.00 4.09
N LEU A 17 -3.63 3.53 5.30
CA LEU A 17 -2.63 3.34 6.34
C LEU A 17 -2.53 1.89 6.84
N ARG A 18 -3.62 1.11 6.76
CA ARG A 18 -3.62 -0.32 7.13
C ARG A 18 -3.01 -1.20 6.04
N GLU A 19 -3.04 -0.74 4.79
CA GLU A 19 -2.38 -1.44 3.68
C GLU A 19 -0.86 -1.22 3.64
N LEU A 20 -0.33 -0.32 4.47
CA LEU A 20 1.12 -0.20 4.68
C LEU A 20 1.62 -1.30 5.65
N PRO A 21 2.86 -1.80 5.49
CA PRO A 21 3.46 -2.74 6.43
C PRO A 21 3.33 -2.26 7.89
N PRO A 22 2.92 -3.13 8.83
CA PRO A 22 2.70 -2.75 10.22
C PRO A 22 4.01 -2.26 10.84
N ARG A 23 3.93 -1.19 11.61
CA ARG A 23 5.09 -0.65 12.34
C ARG A 23 5.05 -1.04 13.79
N PRO A 24 6.22 -1.25 14.42
CA PRO A 24 6.28 -1.24 15.87
C PRO A 24 5.77 0.12 16.37
N ILE A 25 4.78 0.05 17.25
CA ILE A 25 3.97 1.17 17.81
C ILE A 25 4.80 2.28 18.46
N LEU A 26 6.09 2.02 18.70
CA LEU A 26 7.04 2.89 19.39
C LEU A 26 8.07 3.57 18.47
N SER A 27 8.03 3.32 17.16
CA SER A 27 8.91 4.01 16.20
C SER A 27 8.37 5.39 15.88
N SER A 28 8.72 6.37 16.72
CA SER A 28 8.58 7.80 16.43
C SER A 28 9.95 8.31 15.94
N PRO A 29 10.03 9.05 14.82
CA PRO A 29 8.97 9.84 14.16
C PRO A 29 8.19 9.12 13.04
N ARG A 30 7.01 9.68 12.70
CA ARG A 30 6.25 9.27 11.49
C ARG A 30 7.14 9.39 10.26
N THR A 31 7.14 8.38 9.39
CA THR A 31 7.93 8.47 8.14
C THR A 31 7.41 9.58 7.23
N PRO A 32 8.30 10.14 6.38
CA PRO A 32 7.93 11.16 5.39
C PRO A 32 6.76 10.74 4.48
N LEU A 33 6.60 9.45 4.18
CA LEU A 33 5.48 8.92 3.39
C LEU A 33 4.11 9.24 4.03
N HIS A 34 3.95 9.00 5.34
CA HIS A 34 2.72 9.33 6.06
C HIS A 34 2.42 10.83 6.03
N HIS A 35 3.46 11.66 6.15
CA HIS A 35 3.31 13.12 6.04
C HIS A 35 2.82 13.51 4.64
N ARG A 36 3.40 12.91 3.58
CA ARG A 36 3.02 13.16 2.18
C ARG A 36 1.58 12.76 1.90
N ILE A 37 1.15 11.58 2.35
CA ILE A 37 -0.26 11.16 2.23
C ILE A 37 -1.15 12.12 3.00
N ARG A 38 -0.80 12.50 4.23
CA ARG A 38 -1.62 13.43 5.00
C ARG A 38 -1.75 14.80 4.32
N SER A 39 -0.66 15.34 3.78
CA SER A 39 -0.70 16.62 3.06
C SER A 39 -1.59 16.57 1.83
N SER A 40 -1.68 15.43 1.11
CA SER A 40 -2.57 15.34 -0.06
C SER A 40 -4.05 15.38 0.31
N PHE A 41 -4.44 14.94 1.52
CA PHE A 41 -5.82 15.07 1.99
C PHE A 41 -6.13 16.45 2.61
N VAL A 42 -5.13 17.11 3.22
CA VAL A 42 -5.32 18.43 3.87
C VAL A 42 -5.27 19.58 2.86
N ALA A 43 -4.46 19.48 1.81
CA ALA A 43 -4.38 20.48 0.75
C ALA A 43 -5.71 20.63 -0.02
N VAL A 44 -6.52 19.56 -0.07
CA VAL A 44 -7.85 19.56 -0.69
C VAL A 44 -8.88 20.31 0.17
N ASP A 45 -8.71 20.30 1.50
CA ASP A 45 -9.64 20.91 2.46
C ASP A 45 -9.25 22.35 2.85
N SER A 46 -8.13 22.88 2.33
CA SER A 46 -7.66 24.24 2.62
C SER A 46 -8.10 25.19 1.51
N PRO A 47 -9.25 25.87 1.64
CA PRO A 47 -9.57 26.97 0.75
C PRO A 47 -8.51 28.06 0.93
N SER A 48 -7.92 28.48 -0.18
CA SER A 48 -6.98 29.60 -0.29
C SER A 48 -7.41 30.80 0.56
N SER A 49 -6.70 31.02 1.67
CA SER A 49 -6.80 32.24 2.47
C SER A 49 -5.40 32.62 2.98
N SER A 50 -4.66 33.31 2.12
CA SER A 50 -3.56 34.16 2.53
C SER A 50 -4.12 35.40 3.24
N SER A 51 -4.11 35.43 4.58
CA SER A 51 -3.59 36.52 5.42
C SER A 51 -4.17 36.54 6.86
N ALA A 52 -3.23 36.38 7.80
CA ALA A 52 -3.22 36.81 9.21
C ALA A 52 -4.05 36.05 10.29
N PRO A 53 -3.56 36.02 11.55
CA PRO A 53 -3.99 35.08 12.59
C PRO A 53 -4.82 35.75 13.72
N ALA A 54 -5.86 35.08 14.23
CA ALA A 54 -6.39 35.27 15.59
C ALA A 54 -7.28 34.08 16.02
N PRO A 55 -7.43 33.81 17.33
CA PRO A 55 -7.78 32.50 17.86
C PRO A 55 -9.27 32.32 18.20
N ALA A 56 -9.63 31.06 18.49
CA ALA A 56 -10.88 30.58 19.08
C ALA A 56 -12.13 30.58 18.18
N SER A 57 -12.59 29.38 17.81
CA SER A 57 -13.93 28.87 18.18
C SER A 57 -14.12 27.47 17.62
N VAL A 58 -14.56 26.57 18.52
CA VAL A 58 -15.20 25.30 18.18
C VAL A 58 -16.26 25.55 17.11
N SER A 59 -16.17 24.81 16.00
CA SER A 59 -17.27 24.65 15.08
C SER A 59 -17.15 23.26 14.47
N THR A 60 -18.03 22.38 14.96
CA THR A 60 -18.37 21.11 14.35
C THR A 60 -18.91 21.40 12.95
N SER A 61 -18.02 21.44 11.96
CA SER A 61 -18.37 21.68 10.56
C SER A 61 -19.04 20.43 9.99
N ALA A 62 -20.33 20.28 10.28
CA ALA A 62 -21.25 19.51 9.45
C ALA A 62 -21.60 20.36 8.21
N SER A 63 -20.60 20.66 7.38
CA SER A 63 -20.83 21.27 6.07
C SER A 63 -21.27 20.15 5.12
N THR A 64 -22.59 20.05 4.94
CA THR A 64 -23.20 19.37 3.79
C THR A 64 -22.80 20.14 2.54
N SER A 65 -21.66 19.79 1.94
CA SER A 65 -21.19 20.37 0.69
C SER A 65 -21.55 19.45 -0.47
N THR A 66 -22.47 19.88 -1.33
CA THR A 66 -22.54 19.42 -2.72
C THR A 66 -21.25 19.86 -3.40
N SER A 67 -20.22 19.01 -3.36
CA SER A 67 -18.90 19.26 -3.90
C SER A 67 -18.83 18.93 -5.42
N PRO A 68 -17.94 19.59 -6.19
CA PRO A 68 -17.80 19.39 -7.64
C PRO A 68 -17.43 17.93 -8.02
N PRO A 69 -17.65 17.52 -9.28
CA PRO A 69 -17.39 16.14 -9.75
C PRO A 69 -15.90 15.71 -9.62
N ALA A 70 -14.98 16.67 -9.58
CA ALA A 70 -13.54 16.41 -9.45
C ALA A 70 -13.18 15.69 -8.13
N ASP A 71 -13.83 16.06 -7.02
CA ASP A 71 -13.55 15.47 -5.71
C ASP A 71 -14.03 14.02 -5.63
N GLN A 72 -15.17 13.73 -6.29
CA GLN A 72 -15.71 12.37 -6.37
C GLN A 72 -14.79 11.44 -7.15
N HIS A 73 -14.16 11.95 -8.22
CA HIS A 73 -13.19 11.20 -9.00
C HIS A 73 -11.96 10.85 -8.16
N GLN A 74 -11.41 11.79 -7.40
CA GLN A 74 -10.26 11.52 -6.51
C GLN A 74 -10.58 10.48 -5.44
N VAL A 75 -11.77 10.54 -4.84
CA VAL A 75 -12.25 9.53 -3.88
C VAL A 75 -12.36 8.16 -4.55
N ALA A 76 -12.92 8.09 -5.75
CA ALA A 76 -13.03 6.85 -6.52
C ALA A 76 -11.65 6.24 -6.85
N LEU A 77 -10.69 7.06 -7.30
CA LEU A 77 -9.30 6.63 -7.52
C LEU A 77 -8.65 6.12 -6.23
N GLY A 78 -8.89 6.80 -5.10
CA GLY A 78 -8.39 6.36 -3.80
C GLY A 78 -8.92 4.96 -3.41
N HIS A 79 -10.19 4.66 -3.68
CA HIS A 79 -10.75 3.32 -3.47
C HIS A 79 -10.12 2.26 -4.38
N GLN A 80 -9.88 2.59 -5.66
CA GLN A 80 -9.19 1.70 -6.60
C GLN A 80 -7.77 1.38 -6.12
N LEU A 81 -7.05 2.38 -5.61
CA LEU A 81 -5.70 2.21 -5.09
C LEU A 81 -5.67 1.29 -3.86
N VAL A 82 -6.62 1.44 -2.92
CA VAL A 82 -6.75 0.53 -1.78
C VAL A 82 -6.99 -0.91 -2.26
N ALA A 83 -7.86 -1.11 -3.25
CA ALA A 83 -8.12 -2.43 -3.81
C ALA A 83 -6.87 -3.03 -4.46
N TYR A 84 -6.12 -2.23 -5.23
CA TYR A 84 -4.86 -2.62 -5.84
C TYR A 84 -3.81 -3.05 -4.79
N LEU A 85 -3.62 -2.28 -3.72
CA LEU A 85 -2.66 -2.62 -2.66
C LEU A 85 -3.02 -3.94 -1.94
N ARG A 86 -4.31 -4.18 -1.71
CA ARG A 86 -4.78 -5.46 -1.16
C ARG A 86 -4.49 -6.62 -2.10
N ALA A 87 -4.79 -6.44 -3.39
CA ALA A 87 -4.51 -7.43 -4.41
C ALA A 87 -3.01 -7.71 -4.53
N GLN A 88 -2.15 -6.68 -4.44
CA GLN A 88 -0.69 -6.84 -4.47
C GLN A 88 -0.19 -7.70 -3.31
N ARG A 89 -0.70 -7.48 -2.09
CA ARG A 89 -0.38 -8.33 -0.92
C ARG A 89 -0.80 -9.78 -1.15
N MET A 90 -2.03 -9.99 -1.62
CA MET A 90 -2.53 -11.33 -1.93
C MET A 90 -1.72 -12.01 -3.05
N TYR A 91 -1.29 -11.25 -4.05
CA TYR A 91 -0.46 -11.76 -5.13
C TYR A 91 0.90 -12.25 -4.61
N VAL A 92 1.56 -11.47 -3.74
CA VAL A 92 2.82 -11.89 -3.11
C VAL A 92 2.63 -13.17 -2.31
N THR A 93 1.59 -13.26 -1.48
CA THR A 93 1.33 -14.48 -0.68
C THR A 93 1.01 -15.69 -1.56
N LEU A 94 0.35 -15.49 -2.71
CA LEU A 94 0.09 -16.56 -3.68
C LEU A 94 1.39 -17.02 -4.36
N ILE A 95 2.26 -16.11 -4.77
CA ILE A 95 3.55 -16.47 -5.36
C ILE A 95 4.36 -17.31 -4.38
N GLU A 96 4.50 -16.85 -3.13
CA GLU A 96 5.27 -17.56 -2.10
C GLU A 96 4.72 -18.97 -1.85
N ARG A 97 3.40 -19.14 -1.87
CA ARG A 97 2.75 -20.43 -1.60
C ARG A 97 2.83 -21.40 -2.78
N TYR A 98 2.58 -20.90 -3.98
CA TYR A 98 2.45 -21.75 -5.16
C TYR A 98 3.77 -21.89 -5.94
N ASN A 99 4.76 -21.05 -5.65
CA ASN A 99 6.10 -21.14 -6.21
C ASN A 99 7.18 -21.20 -5.11
N PRO A 100 7.17 -22.23 -4.24
CA PRO A 100 8.15 -22.37 -3.15
C PRO A 100 9.58 -22.62 -3.65
N GLY A 101 9.75 -22.95 -4.94
CA GLY A 101 11.04 -23.15 -5.58
C GLY A 101 11.56 -21.93 -6.34
N MET A 102 10.95 -20.75 -6.16
CA MET A 102 11.37 -19.52 -6.85
C MET A 102 12.81 -19.15 -6.56
N ASP A 103 13.24 -19.31 -5.31
CA ASP A 103 14.58 -18.96 -4.85
C ASP A 103 15.60 -20.12 -5.01
N MET A 104 15.16 -21.29 -5.50
CA MET A 104 16.02 -22.47 -5.61
C MET A 104 16.62 -22.61 -7.01
N ASP A 105 17.95 -22.61 -7.08
CA ASP A 105 18.68 -22.74 -8.34
C ASP A 105 18.27 -24.00 -9.10
N GLN A 106 18.25 -23.90 -10.43
CA GLN A 106 17.85 -25.01 -11.29
C GLN A 106 18.72 -26.26 -11.09
N ALA A 107 20.03 -26.08 -10.85
CA ALA A 107 20.94 -27.19 -10.57
C ALA A 107 20.59 -27.93 -9.27
N GLU A 108 20.18 -27.20 -8.22
CA GLU A 108 19.79 -27.77 -6.93
C GLU A 108 18.44 -28.51 -7.03
N ARG A 109 17.47 -27.94 -7.77
CA ARG A 109 16.22 -28.63 -8.14
C ARG A 109 16.48 -29.98 -8.80
N ILE A 110 17.35 -30.02 -9.81
CA ILE A 110 17.68 -31.26 -10.53
C ILE A 110 18.29 -32.28 -9.56
N ARG A 111 19.23 -31.87 -8.68
CA ARG A 111 19.84 -32.76 -7.69
C ARG A 111 18.82 -33.34 -6.70
N LEU A 112 17.91 -32.53 -6.16
CA LEU A 112 16.89 -33.01 -5.21
C LEU A 112 15.90 -33.97 -5.88
N THR A 113 15.52 -33.69 -7.14
CA THR A 113 14.62 -34.57 -7.90
C THR A 113 15.29 -35.91 -8.22
N ALA A 114 16.58 -35.90 -8.53
CA ALA A 114 17.35 -37.11 -8.76
C ALA A 114 17.58 -37.92 -7.48
N ARG A 115 17.89 -37.27 -6.36
CA ARG A 115 17.96 -37.93 -5.05
C ARG A 115 16.65 -38.61 -4.68
N ARG A 116 15.51 -38.01 -5.04
CA ARG A 116 14.19 -38.59 -4.83
C ARG A 116 13.99 -39.93 -5.55
N VAL A 117 14.72 -40.17 -6.65
CA VAL A 117 14.72 -41.45 -7.39
C VAL A 117 15.94 -42.33 -7.09
N GLY A 118 16.74 -41.98 -6.07
CA GLY A 118 17.94 -42.72 -5.68
C GLY A 118 19.15 -42.49 -6.61
N MET A 119 19.13 -41.45 -7.42
CA MET A 119 20.23 -41.07 -8.32
C MET A 119 20.97 -39.86 -7.79
N ASP A 120 22.27 -39.98 -7.55
CA ASP A 120 23.11 -38.84 -7.17
C ASP A 120 23.78 -38.24 -8.40
N LEU A 121 23.44 -36.98 -8.72
CA LEU A 121 24.13 -36.24 -9.77
C LEU A 121 25.43 -35.63 -9.24
N PRO A 122 26.53 -35.69 -10.03
CA PRO A 122 27.74 -34.97 -9.70
C PRO A 122 27.46 -33.47 -9.62
N SER A 123 28.21 -32.77 -8.77
CA SER A 123 28.08 -31.32 -8.71
C SER A 123 28.50 -30.74 -10.05
N LEU A 124 27.56 -30.27 -10.88
CA LEU A 124 27.89 -29.41 -12.00
C LEU A 124 28.70 -28.24 -11.42
N GLY A 125 30.02 -28.25 -11.67
CA GLY A 125 30.86 -27.11 -11.45
C GLY A 125 30.29 -25.93 -12.23
N LYS A 126 30.52 -24.71 -11.73
CA LYS A 126 30.01 -23.43 -12.24
C LYS A 126 30.52 -23.14 -13.67
N ASN A 127 30.17 -23.95 -14.67
CA ASN A 127 30.67 -23.86 -16.05
C ASN A 127 29.48 -23.80 -17.03
N GLY A 128 28.52 -22.91 -16.78
CA GLY A 128 27.31 -22.80 -17.62
C GLY A 128 26.67 -21.41 -17.62
N ALA A 129 27.46 -20.36 -17.41
CA ALA A 129 27.04 -18.98 -17.65
C ALA A 129 28.05 -18.34 -18.62
N GLN A 130 27.82 -18.54 -19.91
CA GLN A 130 28.09 -17.56 -20.95
C GLN A 130 26.76 -17.20 -21.61
#